data_AF-A0A3M7TD78-F1
#
_entry.id   AF-A0A3M7TD78-F1
#
_cell.length_a   1.000
_cell.length_b   1.000
_cell.length_c   1.000
_cell.angle_alpha   90.00
_cell.angle_beta   90.00
_cell.angle_gamma   90.00
#
_symmetry.space_group_name_H-M   'P 1'
#
loop_
_entity.id
_entity.type
_entity.pdbx_description
1 polymer ?
#
loop_
_entity_poly.entity_id
_entity_poly.type
_entity_poly.pdbx_seq_one_letter_code
_entity_poly.pdbx_strand_id
1 'polypeptide(L)' 'MNAITILALSWQHILIVAILLVLLFGGKKIPELMRGVGSGIKEFKDAVKEDEKGSENKTNNNSSSN' A
#
# COMPACT_ATOMS: atom_id res chain seq x y z
N MET A 1 -14.54 -34.35 0.44
CA MET A 1 -13.27 -33.98 1.13
C MET A 1 -12.52 -32.83 0.43
N ASN A 2 -13.16 -32.20 -0.56
CA ASN A 2 -12.65 -31.16 -1.46
C ASN A 2 -13.07 -29.73 -1.08
N ALA A 3 -14.10 -29.58 -0.25
CA ALA A 3 -14.53 -28.27 0.25
C ALA A 3 -13.49 -27.67 1.24
N ILE A 4 -12.86 -28.52 2.06
CA ILE A 4 -11.82 -28.09 3.00
C ILE A 4 -10.56 -27.62 2.25
N THR A 5 -10.22 -28.19 1.10
CA THR A 5 -9.10 -27.72 0.26
C THR A 5 -9.37 -26.41 -0.48
N ILE A 6 -10.63 -26.06 -0.71
CA ILE A 6 -11.02 -24.75 -1.28
C ILE A 6 -10.97 -23.67 -0.18
N LEU A 7 -11.40 -24.01 1.04
CA LEU A 7 -11.33 -23.13 2.22
C LEU A 7 -9.90 -22.97 2.78
N ALA A 8 -9.12 -24.04 2.77
CA ALA A 8 -7.69 -24.03 3.04
C ALA A 8 -6.96 -23.58 1.77
N LEU A 9 -7.14 -22.29 1.45
CA LEU A 9 -6.61 -21.61 0.27
C LEU A 9 -5.10 -21.84 0.13
N SER A 10 -4.75 -22.91 -0.58
CA SER A 10 -3.38 -23.20 -0.95
C SER A 10 -2.92 -22.18 -1.98
N TRP A 11 -1.64 -21.79 -1.95
CA TRP A 11 -1.03 -20.82 -2.87
C TRP A 11 -1.34 -21.08 -4.36
N GLN A 12 -1.57 -22.34 -4.73
CA GLN A 12 -1.99 -22.77 -6.07
C GLN A 12 -3.32 -22.13 -6.53
N HIS A 13 -4.31 -21.99 -5.64
CA HIS A 13 -5.60 -21.37 -5.99
C HIS A 13 -5.45 -19.88 -6.26
N ILE A 14 -4.63 -19.18 -5.47
CA ILE A 14 -4.31 -17.76 -5.70
C ILE A 14 -3.66 -17.58 -7.07
N LEU A 15 -2.75 -18.48 -7.46
CA LEU A 15 -2.13 -18.49 -8.80
C LEU A 15 -3.15 -18.68 -9.93
N ILE A 16 -4.08 -19.63 -9.79
CA ILE A 16 -5.16 -19.85 -10.77
C ILE A 16 -6.01 -18.59 -10.94
N VAL A 17 -6.43 -17.97 -9.83
CA VAL A 17 -7.26 -16.75 -9.86
C VAL A 17 -6.49 -15.58 -10.46
N ALA A 18 -5.21 -15.42 -10.10
CA ALA A 18 -4.35 -14.39 -10.66
C ALA A 18 -4.19 -14.54 -12.19
N ILE A 19 -4.01 -15.77 -12.69
CA ILE A 19 -3.96 -16.06 -14.12
C ILE A 19 -5.27 -15.69 -14.82
N LEU A 20 -6.42 -16.03 -14.23
CA LEU A 20 -7.73 -15.65 -14.77
C LEU A 20 -7.91 -14.12 -14.83
N LEU A 21 -7.54 -13.41 -13.77
CA LEU A 21 -7.58 -11.94 -13.75
C LEU A 21 -6.66 -11.34 -14.81
N VAL A 22 -5.47 -11.90 -15.00
CA VAL A 22 -4.53 -11.47 -16.04
C VAL A 22 -5.08 -11.76 -17.45
N LEU A 23 -5.83 -12.85 -17.65
CA LEU A 23 -6.48 -13.14 -18.93
C LEU A 23 -7.63 -12.17 -19.23
N LEU A 24 -8.44 -11.84 -18.22
CA LEU A 24 -9.59 -10.94 -18.35
C LEU A 24 -9.20 -9.48 -18.50
N PHE A 25 -8.27 -9.01 -17.66
CA PHE A 25 -7.86 -7.60 -17.59
C PHE A 25 -6.56 -7.29 -18.33
N GLY A 26 -5.79 -8.33 -18.71
CA GLY A 26 -4.46 -8.19 -19.28
C GLY A 26 -3.38 -8.00 -18.22
N GLY A 27 -2.19 -8.56 -18.47
CA GLY A 27 -1.04 -8.49 -17.53
C GLY A 27 -0.52 -7.09 -17.22
N LYS A 28 -0.92 -6.07 -18.00
CA LYS A 28 -0.50 -4.67 -17.82
C LYS A 28 -1.39 -3.88 -16.87
N LYS A 29 -2.65 -4.30 -16.64
CA LYS A 29 -3.61 -3.53 -15.82
C LYS A 29 -3.39 -3.69 -14.32
N ILE A 30 -3.05 -4.90 -13.85
CA ILE A 30 -2.76 -5.13 -12.43
C ILE A 30 -1.56 -4.27 -11.95
N PRO A 31 -0.40 -4.23 -12.65
CA PRO A 31 0.72 -3.37 -12.25
C PRO A 31 0.40 -1.87 -12.35
N GLU A 32 -0.34 -1.45 -13.38
CA GLU A 32 -0.74 -0.05 -13.58
C GLU A 32 -1.63 0.45 -12.43
N LEU A 33 -2.60 -0.36 -12.00
CA LEU A 33 -3.46 -0.07 -10.85
C LEU A 33 -2.68 -0.08 -9.53
N MET A 34 -1.81 -1.07 -9.32
CA MET A 34 -0.94 -1.13 -8.13
C MET A 34 0.00 0.08 -8.04
N ARG A 35 0.55 0.53 -9.18
CA ARG A 35 1.41 1.72 -9.25
C ARG A 35 0.63 2.98 -8.85
N GLY A 36 -0.57 3.17 -9.40
CA GLY A 36 -1.44 4.31 -9.07
C GLY A 36 -1.86 4.34 -7.61
N VAL A 37 -2.32 3.20 -7.08
CA VAL A 37 -2.71 3.07 -5.66
C VAL A 37 -1.49 3.23 -4.73
N GLY A 38 -0.35 2.66 -5.11
CA GLY A 38 0.89 2.75 -4.33
C GLY A 38 1.43 4.18 -4.23
N SER A 39 1.39 4.94 -5.32
CA SER A 39 1.71 6.37 -5.31
C SER A 39 0.76 7.15 -4.40
N GLY A 40 -0.56 6.95 -4.54
CA GLY A 40 -1.55 7.65 -3.71
C GLY A 40 -1.39 7.36 -2.20
N ILE A 41 -1.12 6.11 -1.82
CA ILE A 41 -0.84 5.74 -0.42
C ILE A 41 0.47 6.37 0.07
N LYS A 42 1.48 6.49 -0.80
CA LYS A 42 2.76 7.14 -0.45
C LYS A 42 2.56 8.63 -0.22
N GLU A 43 1.91 9.34 -1.14
CA GLU A 43 1.60 10.77 -1.01
C GLU A 43 0.73 11.05 0.22
N PHE A 44 -0.27 10.20 0.49
CA PHE A 44 -1.08 10.28 1.70
C PHE A 44 -0.25 10.13 2.97
N LYS A 45 0.69 9.18 3.01
CA LYS A 45 1.56 8.97 4.18
C LYS A 45 2.55 10.11 4.37
N ASP A 46 3.08 10.66 3.29
CA ASP A 46 4.01 11.78 3.33
C ASP A 46 3.31 13.04 3.89
N ALA A 47 2.09 13.35 3.43
CA ALA A 47 1.30 14.47 3.94
C ALA A 47 0.96 14.32 5.43
N VAL A 48 0.50 13.13 5.85
CA VAL A 48 0.19 12.87 7.27
C VAL A 48 1.43 13.01 8.16
N LYS A 49 2.60 12.55 7.68
CA LYS A 49 3.86 12.71 8.44
C LYS A 49 4.33 14.16 8.52
N GLU A 50 4.09 14.96 7.49
CA GLU A 50 4.44 16.38 7.48
C GLU A 50 3.56 17.16 8.45
N ASP A 51 2.27 16.83 8.53
CA ASP A 51 1.35 17.37 9.54
C ASP A 51 1.75 16.96 10.97
N GLU A 52 2.17 15.71 11.19
CA GLU A 52 2.66 15.25 12.50
C GLU A 52 3.98 15.93 12.90
N LYS A 53 4.93 16.08 11.95
CA LYS A 53 6.23 16.73 12.22
C LYS A 53 6.16 18.25 12.31
N GLY A 54 5.16 18.89 11.70
CA GLY A 54 4.88 20.32 11.84
C GLY A 54 4.55 20.74 13.28
N SER A 55 4.17 19.79 14.14
CA SER A 55 3.88 20.02 15.56
C SER A 55 5.10 19.91 16.48
N GLU A 56 6.25 19.40 16.01
CA GLU A 56 7.41 19.09 16.86
C GLU A 56 8.64 20.01 16.63
N ASN A 57 8.61 20.91 15.64
CA ASN A 57 9.74 21.80 15.31
C ASN A 57 9.46 23.30 15.49
N LYS A 58 8.73 23.66 16.56
CA LYS A 58 8.47 25.06 16.93
C LYS A 58 8.75 25.34 18.41
N THR A 59 9.89 24.87 18.96
CA THR A 59 10.30 25.24 20.33
C THR A 59 11.80 25.47 20.56
N ASN A 60 12.71 25.04 19.70
CA ASN A 60 14.15 25.36 19.90
C ASN A 60 14.56 26.59 19.08
N ASN A 61 14.38 27.80 19.63
CA ASN A 61 15.17 29.01 19.34
C ASN A 61 14.65 30.17 20.21
N ASN A 62 15.10 30.26 21.47
CA ASN A 62 15.24 31.50 22.26
C ASN A 62 15.49 31.15 23.73
N SER A 63 16.74 30.85 24.09
CA SER A 63 17.25 31.07 25.46
C SER A 63 18.76 30.84 25.49
N SER A 64 19.54 31.83 25.04
CA SER A 64 20.92 32.05 25.54
C SER A 64 21.44 33.40 25.04
N SER A 65 20.88 34.47 25.58
CA SER A 65 21.56 35.77 25.66
C SER A 65 21.20 36.36 27.01
N ASN A 66 22.11 36.17 27.97
CA ASN A 66 22.41 37.01 29.12
C ASN A 66 23.76 36.56 29.67
#